data_AF-A0A6N0KP49-F1
#
_entry.id   AF-A0A6N0KP49-F1
#
_cell.length_a   1.000
_cell.length_b   1.000
_cell.length_c   1.000
_cell.angle_alpha   90.00
_cell.angle_beta   90.00
_cell.angle_gamma   90.00
#
_symmetry.space_group_name_H-M   'P 1'
#
loop_
_entity.id
_entity.type
_entity.pdbx_description
1 polymer ?
#
loop_
_entity_poly.entity_id
_entity_poly.type
_entity_poly.pdbx_seq_one_letter_code
_entity_poly.pdbx_strand_id
1 'polypeptide(L)'
;MKLQAWRKTAGAAISGRCSRKVQVVQVLGLVFALAGCAARQEAEPRTVRVDVPVAVPCRVPPVEVPAWATAGLKKSDDIQTKVRALLAERLQRIGYEAQLLAANRACQN
;
A
#
# COMPACT_ATOMS: atom_id res chain seq x y z
N MET A 1 -38.08 -49.44 -11.08
CA MET A 1 -38.85 -50.02 -9.96
C MET A 1 -38.39 -49.57 -8.55
N LYS A 2 -37.94 -48.32 -8.30
CA LYS A 2 -37.60 -47.85 -6.92
C LYS A 2 -37.85 -46.33 -6.65
N LEU A 3 -38.70 -45.64 -7.42
CA LEU A 3 -39.00 -44.20 -7.21
C LEU A 3 -40.35 -43.92 -6.51
N GLN A 4 -41.04 -44.95 -6.01
CA GLN A 4 -42.36 -44.83 -5.36
C GLN A 4 -42.29 -44.87 -3.81
N ALA A 5 -41.11 -45.05 -3.23
CA ALA A 5 -40.95 -45.23 -1.77
C ALA A 5 -40.84 -43.91 -0.99
N TRP A 6 -40.49 -42.79 -1.63
CA TRP A 6 -40.29 -41.51 -0.95
C TRP A 6 -41.52 -40.60 -0.91
N ARG A 7 -42.61 -40.94 -1.62
CA ARG A 7 -43.86 -40.15 -1.57
C ARG A 7 -44.74 -40.43 -0.35
N LYS A 8 -44.43 -41.43 0.48
CA LYS A 8 -45.28 -41.84 1.62
C LYS A 8 -44.84 -41.32 3.00
N THR A 9 -43.69 -40.68 3.14
CA THR A 9 -43.31 -40.01 4.40
C THR A 9 -43.76 -38.55 4.46
N ALA A 10 -44.23 -37.97 3.35
CA ALA A 10 -44.78 -36.62 3.27
C ALA A 10 -46.25 -36.49 3.76
N GLY A 11 -46.78 -37.53 4.42
CA GLY A 11 -48.20 -37.62 4.77
C GLY A 11 -48.43 -38.24 6.15
N ALA A 12 -47.64 -37.86 7.15
CA ALA A 12 -47.89 -38.24 8.54
C ALA A 12 -48.23 -37.00 9.38
N ALA A 13 -49.54 -36.83 9.58
CA ALA A 13 -50.14 -36.16 10.73
C ALA A 13 -49.85 -34.67 10.92
N ILE A 14 -50.46 -33.84 10.07
CA ILE A 14 -51.10 -32.59 10.53
C ILE A 14 -52.37 -33.01 11.27
N SER A 15 -52.22 -33.64 12.44
CA SER A 15 -53.36 -33.95 13.31
C SER A 15 -52.86 -34.07 14.74
N GLY A 16 -52.61 -32.93 15.33
CA GLY A 16 -52.47 -32.80 16.77
C GLY A 16 -52.92 -31.41 17.08
N ARG A 17 -54.01 -31.27 17.84
CA ARG A 17 -54.41 -30.04 18.50
C ARG A 17 -53.25 -29.62 19.39
N CYS A 18 -52.23 -28.97 18.82
CA CYS A 18 -51.18 -28.34 19.57
C CYS A 18 -51.90 -27.32 20.43
N SER A 19 -51.82 -27.49 21.74
CA SER A 19 -52.38 -26.55 22.71
C SER A 19 -52.05 -25.13 22.23
N ARG A 20 -53.01 -24.21 22.31
CA ARG A 20 -52.83 -22.81 21.84
C ARG A 20 -51.49 -22.22 22.33
N LYS A 21 -51.00 -22.68 23.48
CA LYS A 21 -49.68 -22.37 24.05
C LYS A 21 -48.50 -22.83 23.17
N VAL A 22 -48.50 -24.05 22.64
CA VAL A 22 -47.41 -24.61 21.81
C VAL A 22 -47.34 -23.89 20.46
N GLN A 23 -48.49 -23.61 19.84
CA GLN A 23 -48.53 -22.86 18.59
C GLN A 23 -48.07 -21.41 18.77
N VAL A 24 -48.42 -20.77 19.90
CA VAL A 24 -47.93 -19.43 20.23
C VAL A 24 -46.41 -19.45 20.44
N VAL A 25 -45.86 -20.42 21.18
CA VAL A 25 -44.40 -20.53 21.41
C VAL A 25 -43.64 -20.75 20.11
N GLN A 26 -44.14 -21.60 19.21
CA GLN A 26 -43.48 -21.86 17.93
C GLN A 26 -43.48 -20.63 17.01
N VAL A 27 -44.61 -19.92 16.93
CA VAL A 27 -44.70 -18.67 16.17
C VAL A 27 -43.78 -17.61 16.77
N LEU A 28 -43.75 -17.47 18.09
CA LEU A 28 -42.89 -16.51 18.78
C LEU A 28 -41.41 -16.80 18.52
N GLY A 29 -41.00 -18.07 18.62
CA GLY A 29 -39.62 -18.49 18.35
C GLY A 29 -39.18 -18.21 16.91
N LEU A 30 -40.07 -18.44 15.93
CA LEU A 30 -39.79 -18.11 14.53
C LEU A 30 -39.64 -16.60 14.32
N VAL A 31 -40.49 -15.79 14.95
CA VAL A 31 -40.41 -14.32 14.88
C VAL A 31 -39.11 -13.81 15.48
N PHE A 32 -38.68 -14.34 16.64
CA PHE A 32 -37.41 -13.97 17.26
C PHE A 32 -36.19 -14.36 16.41
N ALA A 33 -36.20 -15.55 15.81
CA ALA A 33 -35.12 -16.01 14.94
C ALA A 33 -34.96 -15.12 13.68
N LEU A 34 -36.09 -14.71 13.08
CA LEU A 34 -36.10 -13.81 11.92
C LEU A 34 -35.68 -12.38 12.29
N ALA A 35 -36.10 -11.88 13.47
CA ALA A 35 -35.71 -10.58 13.97
C ALA A 35 -34.19 -10.47 14.22
N GLY A 36 -33.54 -11.56 14.64
CA GLY A 36 -32.09 -11.60 14.84
C GLY A 36 -31.27 -11.43 13.54
N CYS A 37 -31.79 -11.88 12.39
CA CYS A 37 -31.13 -11.65 11.10
C CYS A 37 -31.33 -10.22 10.59
N ALA A 38 -32.50 -9.61 10.84
CA ALA A 38 -32.77 -8.23 10.45
C ALA A 38 -32.06 -7.19 11.35
N ALA A 39 -31.72 -7.56 12.58
CA ALA A 39 -31.01 -6.71 13.53
C ALA A 39 -29.49 -6.63 13.28
N ARG A 40 -28.97 -7.30 12.25
CA ARG A 40 -27.56 -7.21 11.86
C ARG A 40 -27.33 -5.85 11.20
N GLN A 41 -27.15 -4.82 12.02
CA GLN A 41 -26.70 -3.52 11.54
C GLN A 41 -25.30 -3.68 10.94
N GLU A 42 -25.19 -3.41 9.64
CA GLU A 42 -23.89 -3.11 9.02
C GLU A 42 -23.30 -1.94 9.81
N ALA A 43 -22.23 -2.20 10.55
CA ALA A 43 -21.56 -1.19 11.35
C ALA A 43 -21.26 0.01 10.44
N GLU A 44 -21.73 1.20 10.84
CA GLU A 44 -21.50 2.47 10.13
C GLU A 44 -20.06 2.50 9.61
N PRO A 45 -19.84 2.62 8.28
CA PRO A 45 -18.51 2.54 7.71
C PRO A 45 -17.66 3.66 8.30
N ARG A 46 -16.83 3.32 9.31
CA ARG A 46 -15.83 4.23 9.84
C ARG A 46 -14.81 4.45 8.74
N THR A 47 -15.00 5.51 7.97
CA THR A 47 -14.06 5.96 6.95
C THR A 47 -12.76 6.36 7.66
N VAL A 48 -11.82 5.43 7.70
CA VAL A 48 -10.48 5.70 8.21
C VAL A 48 -9.79 6.59 7.18
N ARG A 49 -9.35 7.77 7.60
CA ARG A 49 -8.48 8.61 6.78
C ARG A 49 -7.14 7.88 6.64
N VAL A 50 -6.78 7.51 5.42
CA VAL A 50 -5.47 6.93 5.10
C VAL A 50 -4.62 8.02 4.50
N ASP A 51 -3.53 8.37 5.18
CA ASP A 51 -2.51 9.24 4.62
C ASP A 51 -1.67 8.42 3.65
N VAL A 52 -1.82 8.69 2.36
CA VAL A 52 -1.00 8.10 1.31
C VAL A 52 0.28 8.93 1.22
N PRO A 53 1.47 8.37 1.49
CA PRO A 53 2.72 9.09 1.34
C PRO A 53 2.91 9.42 -0.15
N VAL A 54 2.90 10.72 -0.46
CA VAL A 54 3.18 11.22 -1.81
C VAL A 54 4.68 11.50 -1.89
N ALA A 55 5.34 11.04 -2.96
CA ALA A 55 6.75 11.33 -3.17
C ALA A 55 6.96 12.83 -3.31
N VAL A 56 7.60 13.45 -2.31
CA VAL A 56 7.94 14.87 -2.35
C VAL A 56 9.22 15.03 -3.17
N PRO A 57 9.24 15.88 -4.21
CA PRO A 57 10.46 16.11 -4.98
C PRO A 57 11.49 16.83 -4.11
N CYS A 58 12.74 16.38 -4.15
CA CYS A 58 13.82 17.04 -3.44
C CYS A 58 14.04 18.47 -3.97
N ARG A 59 14.09 19.45 -3.06
CA ARG A 59 14.30 20.87 -3.38
C ARG A 59 15.74 21.29 -3.11
N VAL A 60 16.66 20.81 -3.94
CA VAL A 60 18.07 21.16 -3.87
C VAL A 60 18.50 21.76 -5.21
N PRO A 61 19.23 22.89 -5.22
CA PRO A 61 19.72 23.47 -6.46
C PRO A 61 20.69 22.51 -7.17
N PRO A 62 20.76 22.54 -8.50
CA PRO A 62 21.70 21.70 -9.25
C PRO A 62 23.14 22.09 -8.87
N VAL A 63 23.99 21.07 -8.70
CA VAL A 63 25.42 21.28 -8.48
C VAL A 63 26.11 21.45 -9.82
N GLU A 64 26.61 22.66 -10.07
CA GLU A 64 27.27 23.04 -11.33
C GLU A 64 28.55 22.23 -11.58
N VAL A 65 28.75 21.82 -12.83
CA VAL A 65 29.97 21.12 -13.24
C VAL A 65 31.10 22.14 -13.37
N PRO A 66 32.23 21.99 -12.65
CA PRO A 66 33.33 22.93 -12.75
C PRO A 66 34.06 22.79 -14.09
N ALA A 67 34.73 23.87 -14.49
CA ALA A 67 35.69 23.81 -15.60
C ALA A 67 36.89 22.94 -15.20
N TRP A 68 36.92 21.72 -15.73
CA TRP A 68 37.95 20.72 -15.45
C TRP A 68 39.32 21.20 -15.90
N ALA A 69 40.30 21.17 -14.99
CA ALA A 69 41.65 21.65 -15.27
C ALA A 69 42.33 20.88 -16.43
N THR A 70 41.93 19.64 -16.71
CA THR A 70 42.49 18.85 -17.82
C THR A 70 41.82 19.10 -19.17
N ALA A 71 40.72 19.86 -19.24
CA ALA A 71 39.93 20.03 -20.47
C ALA A 71 40.73 20.61 -21.64
N GLY A 72 41.76 21.42 -21.35
CA GLY A 72 42.63 22.05 -22.35
C GLY A 72 43.92 21.30 -22.67
N LEU A 73 44.20 20.15 -22.03
CA LEU A 73 45.46 19.43 -22.22
C LEU A 73 45.58 18.84 -23.63
N LYS A 74 46.75 19.02 -24.23
CA LYS A 74 47.13 18.42 -25.51
C LYS A 74 48.16 17.32 -25.31
N LYS A 75 48.21 16.39 -26.28
CA LYS A 75 49.20 15.31 -26.27
C LYS A 75 50.64 15.83 -26.31
N SER A 76 50.88 16.94 -27.00
CA SER A 76 52.18 17.60 -27.13
C SER A 76 52.62 18.36 -25.88
N ASP A 77 51.74 18.58 -24.90
CA ASP A 77 52.09 19.36 -23.71
C ASP A 77 53.17 18.64 -22.88
N ASP A 78 54.00 19.45 -22.23
CA ASP A 78 55.05 18.94 -21.37
C ASP A 78 54.49 18.17 -20.17
N ILE A 79 55.30 17.28 -19.62
CA ILE A 79 54.86 16.44 -18.51
C ILE A 79 54.53 17.24 -17.24
N GLN A 80 55.19 18.38 -17.01
CA GLN A 80 54.96 19.20 -15.83
C GLN A 80 53.59 19.89 -15.91
N THR A 81 53.23 20.42 -17.08
CA THR A 81 51.89 20.97 -17.34
C THR A 81 50.80 19.91 -17.14
N LYS A 82 51.02 18.69 -17.65
CA LYS A 82 50.08 17.57 -17.45
C LYS A 82 49.91 17.21 -15.97
N VAL A 83 51.02 17.05 -15.24
CA VAL A 83 50.98 16.69 -13.81
C VAL A 83 50.29 17.78 -12.98
N ARG A 84 50.57 19.06 -13.25
CA ARG A 84 49.91 20.19 -12.56
C ARG A 84 48.41 20.22 -12.82
N ALA A 85 48.00 20.06 -14.07
CA ALA A 85 46.57 20.03 -14.44
C ALA A 85 45.85 18.82 -13.78
N LEU A 86 46.48 17.65 -13.75
CA LEU A 86 45.92 16.46 -13.10
C LEU A 86 45.81 16.61 -11.58
N LEU A 87 46.80 17.20 -10.92
CA LEU A 87 46.75 17.50 -9.48
C LEU A 87 45.65 18.51 -9.16
N ALA A 88 45.52 19.58 -9.96
CA ALA A 88 44.47 20.57 -9.82
C ALA A 88 43.09 19.92 -9.99
N GLU A 89 42.89 19.12 -11.05
CA GLU A 89 41.62 18.44 -11.28
C GLU A 89 41.29 17.43 -10.18
N ARG A 90 42.27 16.72 -9.64
CA ARG A 90 42.04 15.80 -8.52
C ARG A 90 41.41 16.54 -7.33
N LEU A 91 41.89 17.74 -7.00
CA LEU A 91 41.30 18.55 -5.94
C LEU A 91 39.91 19.07 -6.31
N GLN A 92 39.70 19.47 -7.58
CA GLN A 92 38.37 19.85 -8.07
C GLN A 92 37.36 18.70 -7.93
N ARG A 93 37.74 17.47 -8.26
CA ARG A 93 36.89 16.28 -8.14
C ARG A 93 36.48 16.01 -6.69
N ILE A 94 37.43 16.10 -5.75
CA ILE A 94 37.16 15.95 -4.32
C ILE A 94 36.12 16.99 -3.86
N GLY A 95 36.29 18.26 -4.24
CA GLY A 95 35.33 19.31 -3.91
C GLY A 95 33.95 19.08 -4.53
N TYR A 96 33.91 18.69 -5.79
CA TYR A 96 32.66 18.41 -6.50
C TYR A 96 31.91 17.21 -5.91
N GLU A 97 32.62 16.13 -5.56
CA GLU A 97 32.04 14.98 -4.87
C GLU A 97 31.47 15.36 -3.49
N ALA A 98 32.18 16.21 -2.74
CA ALA A 98 31.69 16.71 -1.46
C ALA A 98 30.39 17.53 -1.62
N GLN A 99 30.30 18.36 -2.66
CA GLN A 99 29.08 19.12 -2.97
C GLN A 99 27.93 18.20 -3.38
N LEU A 100 28.19 17.19 -4.22
CA LEU A 100 27.18 16.19 -4.60
C LEU A 100 26.67 15.39 -3.40
N LEU A 101 27.57 14.97 -2.50
CA LEU A 101 27.19 14.29 -1.27
C LEU A 101 26.35 15.18 -0.36
N ALA A 102 26.69 16.47 -0.25
CA ALA A 102 25.91 17.43 0.52
C ALA A 102 24.50 17.62 -0.08
N ALA A 103 24.40 17.78 -1.40
CA ALA A 103 23.13 17.89 -2.13
C ALA A 103 22.27 16.63 -1.94
N ASN A 104 22.88 15.44 -2.00
CA ASN A 104 22.18 14.18 -1.80
C ASN A 104 21.66 14.05 -0.36
N ARG A 105 22.49 14.35 0.65
CA ARG A 105 22.08 14.29 2.07
C ARG A 105 20.93 15.25 2.38
N ALA A 106 20.88 16.42 1.74
CA ALA A 106 19.77 17.35 1.89
C ALA A 106 18.42 16.77 1.39
N CYS A 107 18.44 15.72 0.56
CA CYS A 107 17.24 15.03 0.06
C CYS A 107 16.81 13.81 0.89
N GLN A 108 17.62 13.37 1.87
CA GLN A 108 17.39 12.10 2.59
C GLN A 108 16.55 12.26 3.86
N ASN A 109 16.10 13.47 4.19
CA ASN A 109 15.27 13.78 5.35
C ASN A 109 13.83 14.07 4.96
#